data_AF-A0A925AXH2-F1
#
_entry.id   AF-A0A925AXH2-F1
#
_cell.length_a   1.000
_cell.length_b   1.000
_cell.length_c   1.000
_cell.angle_alpha   90.00
_cell.angle_beta   90.00
_cell.angle_gamma   90.00
#
_symmetry.space_group_name_H-M   'P 1'
#
loop_
_entity.id
_entity.type
_entity.pdbx_description
1 polymer ?
#
loop_
_entity_poly.entity_id
_entity_poly.type
_entity_poly.pdbx_seq_one_letter_code
_entity_poly.pdbx_strand_id
1 'polypeptide(L)'
;MASVESKLKGGIFLLAAVTLIGVAMAMFVGRVGFLRTASRSAGVVSKLNAGGSHPQIDFDFDGVRYSYPQGGMTSSYKVGDLVTVLYDRDNPRMTAVIDTFGVLWLGHILLAVMGSVFLASALRFFRSNDDAA
;
A
#
# COMPACT_ATOMS: atom_id res chain seq x y z
N MET A 1 6.76 26.46 -30.84
CA MET A 1 6.84 24.98 -30.68
C MET A 1 7.21 24.58 -29.24
N ALA A 2 8.25 25.16 -28.63
CA ALA A 2 8.68 24.82 -27.25
C ALA A 2 7.59 24.98 -26.15
N SER A 3 6.74 26.02 -26.22
CA SER A 3 5.64 26.24 -25.26
C SER A 3 4.59 25.12 -25.28
N VAL A 4 4.23 24.61 -26.47
CA VAL A 4 3.24 23.53 -26.61
C VAL A 4 3.77 22.22 -26.04
N GLU A 5 5.06 21.93 -26.27
CA GLU A 5 5.73 20.74 -25.74
C GLU A 5 5.81 20.75 -24.20
N SER A 6 6.14 21.90 -23.59
CA SER A 6 6.18 22.03 -22.13
C SER A 6 4.80 21.84 -21.50
N LYS A 7 3.75 22.43 -22.09
CA LYS A 7 2.37 22.26 -21.62
C LYS A 7 1.89 20.81 -21.73
N LEU A 8 2.21 20.13 -22.84
CA LEU A 8 1.87 18.72 -23.02
C LEU A 8 2.54 17.83 -21.96
N LYS A 9 3.84 18.01 -21.71
CA LYS A 9 4.57 17.31 -20.64
C LYS A 9 3.91 17.59 -19.29
N GLY A 10 3.68 18.86 -18.95
CA GLY A 10 3.01 19.26 -17.71
C GLY A 10 1.66 18.55 -17.51
N GLY A 11 0.84 18.47 -18.57
CA GLY A 11 -0.44 17.75 -18.55
C GLY A 11 -0.30 16.25 -18.28
N ILE A 12 0.67 15.57 -18.90
CA ILE A 12 0.93 14.14 -18.66
C ILE A 12 1.36 13.89 -17.20
N PHE A 13 2.30 14.70 -16.69
CA PHE A 13 2.75 14.59 -15.29
C PHE A 13 1.60 14.87 -14.31
N LEU A 14 0.73 15.83 -14.63
CA LEU A 14 -0.44 16.14 -13.79
C LEU A 14 -1.44 14.98 -13.77
N LEU A 15 -1.75 14.38 -14.93
CA LEU A 15 -2.65 13.23 -15.01
C LEU A 15 -2.12 12.04 -14.20
N ALA A 16 -0.82 11.74 -14.33
CA ALA A 16 -0.16 10.70 -13.55
C ALA A 16 -0.23 11.00 -12.05
N ALA A 17 0.02 12.26 -11.64
CA ALA A 17 -0.04 12.68 -10.25
C ALA A 17 -1.44 12.49 -9.65
N VAL A 18 -2.48 13.01 -10.32
CA VAL A 18 -3.88 12.90 -9.86
C VAL A 18 -4.29 11.44 -9.75
N THR A 19 -3.90 10.60 -10.71
CA THR A 19 -4.21 9.17 -10.69
C THR A 19 -3.55 8.48 -9.49
N LEU A 20 -2.24 8.68 -9.29
CA LEU A 20 -1.51 8.04 -8.19
C LEU A 20 -1.99 8.50 -6.82
N ILE A 21 -2.24 9.80 -6.65
CA ILE A 21 -2.76 10.36 -5.39
C ILE A 21 -4.19 9.85 -5.13
N GLY A 22 -5.05 9.81 -6.16
CA GLY A 22 -6.40 9.28 -6.04
C GLY A 22 -6.42 7.82 -5.62
N VAL A 23 -5.57 6.98 -6.23
CA VAL A 23 -5.42 5.56 -5.84
C VAL A 23 -4.87 5.44 -4.41
N ALA A 24 -3.83 6.19 -4.06
CA ALA A 24 -3.27 6.17 -2.70
C ALA A 24 -4.32 6.56 -1.65
N MET A 25 -5.13 7.58 -1.93
CA MET A 25 -6.22 8.03 -1.07
C MET A 25 -7.30 6.96 -0.92
N ALA A 26 -7.77 6.37 -2.02
CA ALA A 26 -8.78 5.31 -1.98
C ALA A 26 -8.30 4.11 -1.15
N MET A 27 -7.05 3.68 -1.36
CA MET A 27 -6.45 2.61 -0.56
C MET A 27 -6.34 2.99 0.92
N PHE A 28 -5.93 4.23 1.23
CA PHE A 28 -5.81 4.72 2.61
C PHE A 28 -7.16 4.73 3.33
N VAL A 29 -8.21 5.25 2.69
CA VAL A 29 -9.57 5.25 3.26
C VAL A 29 -10.05 3.82 3.49
N GLY A 30 -9.86 2.92 2.53
CA GLY A 30 -10.21 1.51 2.69
C GLY A 30 -9.45 0.86 3.85
N ARG A 31 -8.14 1.12 3.97
CA ARG A 31 -7.31 0.61 5.07
C ARG A 31 -7.77 1.13 6.42
N VAL A 32 -8.02 2.43 6.56
CA VAL A 32 -8.50 3.03 7.81
C VAL A 32 -9.89 2.50 8.17
N GLY A 33 -10.78 2.33 7.18
CA GLY A 33 -12.09 1.72 7.39
C GLY A 33 -11.98 0.31 7.95
N PHE A 34 -11.17 -0.54 7.32
CA PHE A 34 -10.87 -1.89 7.80
C PHE A 34 -10.31 -1.89 9.23
N LEU A 35 -9.31 -1.05 9.52
CA LEU A 35 -8.66 -1.03 10.84
C LEU A 35 -9.61 -0.61 11.98
N ARG A 36 -10.71 0.09 11.69
CA ARG A 36 -11.71 0.48 12.70
C ARG A 36 -12.59 -0.68 13.14
N THR A 37 -12.82 -1.66 12.27
CA THR A 37 -13.71 -2.80 12.53
C THR A 37 -12.95 -4.13 12.67
N ALA A 38 -11.67 -4.15 12.33
CA ALA A 38 -10.85 -5.36 12.35
C ALA A 38 -10.76 -5.96 13.76
N SER A 39 -10.95 -7.28 13.82
CA SER A 39 -10.63 -8.10 14.99
C SER A 39 -9.14 -8.46 14.98
N ARG A 40 -8.61 -8.80 16.16
CA ARG A 40 -7.22 -9.23 16.34
C ARG A 40 -7.16 -10.70 16.77
N SER A 41 -6.17 -11.43 16.28
CA SER A 41 -5.80 -12.75 16.80
C SER A 41 -4.28 -12.93 16.79
N ALA A 42 -3.79 -13.82 17.64
CA ALA A 42 -2.40 -14.27 17.57
C ALA A 42 -2.22 -15.16 16.33
N GLY A 43 -1.12 -14.95 15.62
CA GLY A 43 -0.73 -15.79 14.49
C GLY A 43 0.73 -16.18 14.57
N VAL A 44 1.11 -17.10 13.69
CA VAL A 44 2.47 -17.61 13.57
C VAL A 44 2.87 -17.69 12.10
N VAL A 45 4.12 -17.36 11.80
CA VAL A 45 4.70 -17.63 10.48
C VAL A 45 4.88 -19.15 10.34
N SER A 46 4.00 -19.80 9.59
CA SER A 46 4.00 -21.27 9.41
C SER A 46 4.99 -21.72 8.33
N LYS A 47 5.21 -20.89 7.31
CA LYS A 47 6.12 -21.19 6.20
C LYS A 47 6.65 -19.90 5.56
N LEU A 48 7.75 -19.99 4.82
CA LEU A 48 8.21 -18.96 3.89
C LEU A 48 7.99 -19.46 2.45
N ASN A 49 7.11 -18.80 1.70
CA ASN A 49 6.75 -19.24 0.33
C ASN A 49 7.86 -18.93 -0.69
N ALA A 50 8.58 -17.83 -0.50
CA ALA A 50 9.69 -17.40 -1.35
C ALA A 50 10.73 -16.62 -0.53
N GLY A 51 11.17 -17.19 0.60
CA GLY A 51 12.08 -16.51 1.55
C GLY A 51 11.36 -15.53 2.49
N GLY A 52 12.14 -14.79 3.29
CA GLY A 52 11.65 -14.02 4.45
C GLY A 52 10.72 -12.84 4.15
N SER A 53 10.50 -12.49 2.87
CA SER A 53 9.58 -11.44 2.42
C SER A 53 8.23 -11.96 1.92
N HIS A 54 8.04 -13.28 1.95
CA HIS A 54 6.80 -13.93 1.51
C HIS A 54 6.33 -14.96 2.54
N PRO A 55 6.06 -14.57 3.80
CA PRO A 55 5.64 -15.51 4.82
C PRO A 55 4.20 -15.98 4.58
N GLN A 56 3.94 -17.24 4.91
CA GLN A 56 2.63 -17.82 5.12
C GLN A 56 2.30 -17.68 6.60
N ILE A 57 1.14 -17.13 6.91
CA ILE A 57 0.70 -16.89 8.29
C ILE A 57 -0.48 -17.78 8.58
N ASP A 58 -0.41 -18.43 9.74
CA ASP A 58 -1.53 -19.18 10.30
C ASP A 58 -2.04 -18.48 11.54
N PHE A 59 -3.36 -18.39 11.69
CA PHE A 59 -4.01 -17.87 12.89
C PHE A 59 -5.31 -18.60 13.16
N ASP A 60 -5.71 -18.65 14.43
CA ASP A 60 -6.94 -19.31 14.83
C ASP A 60 -8.04 -18.27 15.11
N PHE A 61 -9.25 -18.59 14.67
CA PHE A 61 -10.46 -17.84 14.96
C PHE A 61 -11.65 -18.81 15.05
N ASP A 62 -12.40 -18.72 16.15
CA ASP A 62 -13.62 -19.53 16.37
C ASP A 62 -13.40 -21.05 16.22
N GLY A 63 -12.26 -21.54 16.71
CA GLY A 63 -11.88 -22.96 16.60
C GLY A 63 -11.44 -23.40 15.21
N VAL A 64 -11.39 -22.49 14.23
CA VAL A 64 -10.93 -22.75 12.86
C VAL A 64 -9.56 -22.11 12.64
N ARG A 65 -8.62 -22.89 12.11
CA ARG A 65 -7.32 -22.41 11.67
C ARG A 65 -7.40 -21.85 10.25
N TYR A 66 -7.07 -20.58 10.10
CA TYR A 66 -6.95 -19.90 8.81
C TYR A 66 -5.48 -19.77 8.43
N SER A 67 -5.22 -19.81 7.12
CA SER A 67 -3.88 -19.63 6.57
C SER A 67 -3.93 -18.74 5.34
N TYR A 68 -3.01 -17.77 5.26
CA TYR A 68 -2.93 -16.82 4.15
C TYR A 68 -1.48 -16.42 3.85
N PRO A 69 -1.16 -16.16 2.56
CA PRO A 69 0.12 -15.56 2.20
C PRO A 69 0.10 -14.07 2.56
N GLN A 70 1.08 -13.63 3.34
CA GLN A 70 1.22 -12.22 3.65
C GLN A 70 1.87 -11.48 2.47
N GLY A 71 1.16 -10.49 1.95
CA GLY A 71 1.65 -9.57 0.93
C GLY A 71 2.24 -8.28 1.50
N GLY A 72 2.64 -7.38 0.60
CA GLY A 72 3.17 -6.06 0.97
C GLY A 72 4.67 -6.07 1.25
N MET A 73 5.18 -4.95 1.75
CA MET A 73 6.60 -4.79 2.07
C MET A 73 6.88 -5.42 3.43
N THR A 74 7.18 -6.72 3.41
CA THR A 74 7.70 -7.46 4.55
C THR A 74 9.16 -7.83 4.32
N SER A 75 9.95 -7.85 5.39
CA SER A 75 11.30 -8.39 5.33
C SER A 75 11.64 -9.10 6.63
N SER A 76 12.43 -10.16 6.49
CA SER A 76 13.14 -10.80 7.60
C SER A 76 12.30 -11.65 8.56
N TYR A 77 11.12 -12.12 8.13
CA TYR A 77 10.37 -13.12 8.90
C TYR A 77 11.03 -14.50 8.84
N LYS A 78 10.92 -15.22 9.95
CA LYS A 78 11.35 -16.62 10.12
C LYS A 78 10.16 -17.48 10.49
N VAL A 79 10.24 -18.76 10.15
CA VAL A 79 9.24 -19.75 10.59
C VAL A 79 9.23 -19.79 12.11
N GLY A 80 8.04 -19.74 12.70
CA GLY A 80 7.82 -19.70 14.14
C GLY A 80 7.71 -18.30 14.73
N ASP A 81 7.97 -17.23 13.96
CA ASP A 81 7.76 -15.87 14.44
C ASP A 81 6.29 -15.65 14.81
N LEU A 82 6.06 -15.10 16.00
CA LEU A 82 4.73 -14.72 16.48
C LEU A 82 4.35 -13.35 15.92
N VAL A 83 3.13 -13.25 15.42
CA VAL A 83 2.59 -12.03 14.82
C VAL A 83 1.19 -11.75 15.32
N THR A 84 0.76 -10.50 15.25
CA THR A 84 -0.64 -10.14 15.46
C THR A 84 -1.32 -10.03 14.11
N VAL A 85 -2.42 -10.74 13.92
CA VAL A 85 -3.21 -10.72 12.68
C VAL A 85 -4.47 -9.90 12.90
N LEU A 86 -4.70 -8.96 11.99
CA LEU A 86 -5.93 -8.20 11.84
C LEU A 86 -6.79 -8.84 10.77
N TYR A 87 -8.09 -9.00 11.01
CA TYR A 87 -9.02 -9.59 10.03
C TYR A 87 -10.45 -9.11 10.28
N ASP A 88 -11.29 -9.20 9.25
CA ASP A 88 -12.74 -9.07 9.35
C ASP A 88 -13.35 -10.43 9.69
N ARG A 89 -14.25 -10.49 10.67
CA ARG A 89 -14.87 -11.75 11.12
C ARG A 89 -15.78 -12.35 10.05
N ASP A 90 -16.36 -11.52 9.18
CA ASP A 90 -17.24 -11.98 8.10
C ASP A 90 -16.45 -12.61 6.94
N ASN A 91 -15.17 -12.23 6.80
CA ASN A 91 -14.29 -12.79 5.77
C ASN A 91 -12.83 -12.87 6.25
N PRO A 92 -12.53 -13.76 7.23
CA PRO A 92 -11.26 -13.76 7.95
C PRO A 92 -10.08 -14.06 7.04
N ARG A 93 -10.23 -14.98 6.08
CA ARG A 93 -9.14 -15.38 5.19
C ARG A 93 -8.76 -14.30 4.17
N MET A 94 -9.73 -13.59 3.61
CA MET A 94 -9.47 -12.64 2.51
C MET A 94 -9.01 -11.28 2.99
N THR A 95 -9.29 -10.95 4.25
CA THR A 95 -8.97 -9.64 4.85
C THR A 95 -7.78 -9.70 5.81
N ALA A 96 -7.31 -10.91 6.15
CA ALA A 96 -6.23 -11.08 7.10
C ALA A 96 -4.95 -10.35 6.68
N VAL A 97 -4.35 -9.65 7.63
CA VAL A 97 -3.11 -8.91 7.44
C VAL A 97 -2.37 -8.76 8.78
N ILE A 98 -1.04 -8.82 8.77
CA ILE A 98 -0.25 -8.59 9.97
C ILE A 98 -0.35 -7.12 10.43
N ASP A 99 -0.51 -6.92 11.75
CA ASP A 99 -0.49 -5.61 12.42
C ASP A 99 0.95 -5.09 12.54
N THR A 100 1.53 -4.65 11.42
CA THR A 100 2.86 -4.03 11.39
C THR A 100 2.86 -2.84 10.46
N PHE A 101 3.45 -1.74 10.91
CA PHE A 101 3.45 -0.47 10.17
C PHE A 101 3.89 -0.64 8.70
N GLY A 102 4.94 -1.42 8.45
CA GLY A 102 5.45 -1.71 7.11
C GLY A 102 4.39 -2.28 6.17
N VAL A 103 3.73 -3.34 6.63
CA VAL A 103 2.65 -4.05 5.92
C VAL A 103 1.44 -3.15 5.70
N LEU A 104 1.06 -2.38 6.72
CA LEU A 104 -0.15 -1.57 6.68
C LEU A 104 0.02 -0.32 5.79
N TRP A 105 1.20 0.32 5.79
CA TRP A 105 1.33 1.70 5.31
C TRP A 105 2.34 1.93 4.20
N LEU A 106 3.43 1.16 4.09
CA LEU A 106 4.51 1.53 3.15
C LEU A 106 4.06 1.58 1.69
N GLY A 107 3.18 0.67 1.25
CA GLY A 107 2.63 0.72 -0.11
C GLY A 107 1.82 2.01 -0.39
N HIS A 108 1.02 2.44 0.58
CA HIS A 108 0.22 3.67 0.50
C HIS A 108 1.13 4.91 0.46
N ILE A 109 2.13 4.96 1.34
CA ILE A 109 3.10 6.05 1.42
C ILE A 109 3.90 6.15 0.12
N LEU A 110 4.36 5.03 -0.42
CA LEU A 110 5.13 5.00 -1.67
C LEU A 110 4.32 5.62 -2.83
N LEU A 111 3.06 5.21 -3.00
CA LEU A 111 2.19 5.77 -4.05
C LEU A 111 1.95 7.28 -3.84
N ALA A 112 1.73 7.71 -2.59
CA ALA A 112 1.55 9.12 -2.27
C ALA A 112 2.81 9.96 -2.56
N VAL A 113 4.00 9.43 -2.23
CA VAL A 113 5.29 10.07 -2.53
C VAL A 113 5.50 10.17 -4.03
N MET A 114 5.30 9.07 -4.78
CA MET A 114 5.41 9.08 -6.24
C MET A 114 4.47 10.12 -6.85
N GLY A 115 3.18 10.11 -6.47
CA GLY A 115 2.20 11.09 -6.96
C GLY A 115 2.61 12.54 -6.65
N SER A 116 3.20 12.79 -5.48
CA SER A 116 3.71 14.11 -5.09
C SER A 116 4.90 14.55 -5.96
N VAL A 117 5.80 13.63 -6.33
CA VAL A 117 6.91 13.91 -7.25
C VAL A 117 6.41 14.25 -8.66
N PHE A 118 5.42 13.51 -9.16
CA PHE A 118 4.77 13.81 -10.44
C PHE A 118 4.08 15.18 -10.41
N LEU A 119 3.39 15.51 -9.31
CA LEU A 119 2.74 16.81 -9.13
C LEU A 119 3.77 17.94 -9.14
N ALA A 120 4.86 17.81 -8.38
CA ALA A 120 5.94 18.79 -8.35
C ALA A 120 6.56 19.00 -9.73
N SER A 121 6.70 17.93 -10.51
CA SER A 121 7.22 17.98 -11.88
C SER A 121 6.26 18.70 -12.83
N ALA A 122 4.95 18.42 -12.75
CA ALA A 122 3.93 19.13 -13.53
C ALA A 122 3.97 20.64 -13.26
N LEU A 123 4.02 21.03 -11.98
CA LEU A 123 4.10 22.43 -11.58
C LEU A 123 5.36 23.14 -12.11
N ARG A 124 6.49 22.44 -12.21
CA ARG A 124 7.71 22.99 -12.81
C ARG A 124 7.55 23.23 -14.32
N PHE A 125 6.96 22.29 -15.06
CA PHE A 125 6.73 22.44 -16.50
C PHE A 125 5.74 23.57 -16.85
N PHE A 126 4.75 23.81 -15.99
CA PHE A 126 3.84 24.94 -16.18
C PHE A 126 4.53 26.27 -15.87
N ARG A 127 5.30 26.37 -14.77
CA ARG A 127 6.07 27.57 -14.45
C ARG A 127 7.08 27.94 -15.54
N SER A 128 7.84 26.97 -16.05
CA SER A 128 8.82 27.23 -17.12
C SER A 128 8.18 27.68 -18.43
N ASN A 129 6.89 27.41 -18.63
CA ASN A 129 6.15 27.95 -19.76
C ASN A 129 5.74 29.42 -19.54
N ASP A 130 5.37 29.79 -18.32
CA ASP A 130 4.96 31.15 -17.98
C ASP A 130 6.14 32.12 -18.06
N ASP A 131 7.35 31.67 -17.71
CA ASP A 131 8.59 32.45 -17.85
C ASP A 131 9.02 32.65 -19.33
N ALA A 132 8.45 31.88 -20.26
CA ALA A 132 8.80 31.89 -21.69
C ALA A 132 7.75 32.61 -22.58
N ALA A 133 6.68 33.15 -21.97
CA ALA A 133 5.59 33.87 -22.63
C ALA A 133 5.69 35.38 -22.40
#